data_AF-A0A4Y7QDF4-F1
#
_entry.id   AF-A0A4Y7QDF4-F1
#
_cell.length_a   1.000
_cell.length_b   1.000
_cell.length_c   1.000
_cell.angle_alpha   90.00
_cell.angle_beta   90.00
_cell.angle_gamma   90.00
#
_symmetry.space_group_name_H-M   'P 1'
#
loop_
_entity.id
_entity.type
_entity.pdbx_description
1 polymer ?
#
loop_
_entity_poly.entity_id
_entity_poly.type
_entity_poly.pdbx_seq_one_letter_code
_entity_poly.pdbx_strand_id
1 'polypeptide(L)'
;MVGQPNGDSEEHAETTLEITSDIPKPLKSPGDDPQAQLIATLRSQISDLFSQVTQLNNKLVQSYDRISQLELERTQHLAALNTGLLVEKDNVTAELTRLMERATEEAARRGQAESARENIEKDLDDLSASLFDQANTMVAEARFQRAKSERKVEEAEEALRGAEDAVSSMQLQMQQLREEKERSDNELVQTRTTMGKGKWVERAPELPTTQIRLLSLHLPYQEFLLFVAHLRTLRPSTQQPPAMSTLLPLPFLARILSEDSDPTVRLDFAPSLN
;
A
#
# COMPACT_ATOMS: atom_id res chain seq x y z
N MET A 1 8.10 19.61 -82.73
CA MET A 1 9.15 19.20 -83.69
C MET A 1 8.52 18.20 -84.65
N VAL A 2 8.12 18.71 -85.83
CA VAL A 2 8.57 18.31 -87.19
C VAL A 2 7.78 17.09 -87.70
N GLY A 3 7.04 17.09 -88.81
CA GLY A 3 6.74 18.04 -89.87
C GLY A 3 5.86 17.33 -90.94
N GLN A 4 4.98 18.08 -91.62
CA GLN A 4 4.35 17.67 -92.90
C GLN A 4 5.37 17.77 -94.06
N PRO A 5 5.12 17.15 -95.22
CA PRO A 5 4.48 17.82 -96.39
C PRO A 5 3.49 16.88 -97.16
N ASN A 6 2.43 17.27 -97.89
CA ASN A 6 2.10 18.26 -98.93
C ASN A 6 2.49 17.91 -100.39
N GLY A 7 1.44 17.82 -101.24
CA GLY A 7 1.33 18.24 -102.66
C GLY A 7 1.67 17.21 -103.75
N ASP A 8 1.11 17.20 -104.97
CA ASP A 8 0.01 17.90 -105.67
C ASP A 8 -0.06 17.36 -107.14
N SER A 9 -1.14 17.70 -107.87
CA SER A 9 -1.26 17.84 -109.36
C SER A 9 -1.43 16.57 -110.22
N GLU A 10 -2.17 16.49 -111.35
CA GLU A 10 -2.98 17.34 -112.27
C GLU A 10 -3.65 16.32 -113.24
N GLU A 11 -4.96 16.31 -113.51
CA GLU A 11 -5.73 17.01 -114.57
C GLU A 11 -5.33 16.81 -116.07
N HIS A 12 -6.40 16.70 -116.88
CA HIS A 12 -6.58 16.82 -118.35
C HIS A 12 -6.56 15.51 -119.16
N ALA A 13 -7.34 15.27 -120.24
CA ALA A 13 -8.61 15.69 -120.84
C ALA A 13 -8.52 15.28 -122.35
N GLU A 14 -9.66 15.26 -123.06
CA GLU A 14 -9.87 15.04 -124.52
C GLU A 14 -10.07 13.58 -125.02
N THR A 15 -10.90 13.24 -126.02
CA THR A 15 -11.97 13.89 -126.80
C THR A 15 -12.62 12.79 -127.67
N THR A 16 -13.96 12.81 -127.77
CA THR A 16 -14.90 12.42 -128.88
C THR A 16 -14.50 11.39 -129.96
N LEU A 17 -15.42 10.47 -130.31
CA LEU A 17 -15.99 10.24 -131.67
C LEU A 17 -17.02 9.10 -131.71
N GLU A 18 -18.21 9.38 -132.29
CA GLU A 18 -19.25 8.41 -132.68
C GLU A 18 -18.99 7.83 -134.09
N ILE A 19 -19.70 6.72 -134.40
CA ILE A 19 -20.21 6.23 -135.71
C ILE A 19 -19.68 4.84 -136.20
N THR A 20 -20.49 3.81 -135.87
CA THR A 20 -21.05 2.68 -136.66
C THR A 20 -20.23 1.61 -137.43
N SER A 21 -20.83 0.40 -137.44
CA SER A 21 -20.62 -0.85 -138.23
C SER A 21 -19.42 -1.71 -137.77
N ASP A 22 -19.54 -2.99 -137.41
CA ASP A 22 -20.35 -4.09 -137.96
C ASP A 22 -20.67 -5.16 -136.90
N ILE A 23 -21.81 -5.84 -137.07
CA ILE A 23 -22.14 -7.13 -136.43
C ILE A 23 -22.02 -8.22 -137.51
N PRO A 24 -21.36 -9.36 -137.24
CA PRO A 24 -22.10 -10.61 -137.04
C PRO A 24 -21.75 -11.39 -135.76
N LYS A 25 -22.83 -11.87 -135.12
CA LYS A 25 -23.03 -12.86 -134.03
C LYS A 25 -22.21 -14.17 -134.13
N PRO A 26 -22.21 -15.11 -133.15
CA PRO A 26 -23.04 -15.21 -131.91
C PRO A 26 -22.26 -15.49 -130.60
N LEU A 27 -22.72 -14.96 -129.47
CA LEU A 27 -23.47 -15.68 -128.42
C LEU A 27 -23.02 -17.12 -128.09
N LYS A 28 -22.48 -17.26 -126.87
CA LYS A 28 -22.98 -18.25 -125.90
C LYS A 28 -22.87 -17.69 -124.47
N SER A 29 -23.95 -17.10 -123.96
CA SER A 29 -24.37 -17.43 -122.59
C SER A 29 -24.89 -18.89 -122.67
N PRO A 30 -24.90 -19.73 -121.62
CA PRO A 30 -25.46 -19.41 -120.30
C PRO A 30 -24.83 -20.22 -119.13
N GLY A 31 -25.39 -20.10 -117.93
CA GLY A 31 -24.95 -20.78 -116.71
C GLY A 31 -25.20 -22.29 -116.63
N ASP A 32 -24.71 -23.08 -117.58
CA ASP A 32 -24.82 -24.57 -117.57
C ASP A 32 -23.51 -25.26 -118.02
N ASP A 33 -22.36 -24.80 -117.55
CA ASP A 33 -21.13 -25.57 -117.64
C ASP A 33 -20.90 -26.29 -116.29
N PRO A 34 -21.10 -27.63 -116.20
CA PRO A 34 -20.92 -28.37 -114.95
C PRO A 34 -19.48 -28.25 -114.43
N GLN A 35 -18.51 -28.00 -115.32
CA GLN A 35 -17.12 -27.74 -114.93
C GLN A 35 -16.99 -26.38 -114.25
N ALA A 36 -17.64 -25.33 -114.77
CA ALA A 36 -17.63 -24.00 -114.16
C ALA A 36 -18.32 -23.98 -112.79
N GLN A 37 -19.41 -24.74 -112.62
CA GLN A 37 -20.08 -24.89 -111.31
C GLN A 37 -19.19 -25.62 -110.30
N LEU A 38 -18.56 -26.73 -110.69
CA LEU A 38 -17.62 -27.46 -109.83
C LEU A 38 -16.42 -26.59 -109.43
N ILE A 39 -15.85 -25.85 -110.40
CA ILE A 39 -14.76 -24.91 -110.16
C ILE A 39 -15.21 -23.79 -109.21
N ALA A 40 -16.43 -23.26 -109.35
CA ALA A 40 -16.97 -22.26 -108.44
C ALA A 40 -17.18 -22.80 -107.02
N THR A 41 -17.70 -24.02 -106.87
CA THR A 41 -17.88 -24.68 -105.57
C THR A 41 -16.54 -24.95 -104.89
N LEU A 42 -15.56 -25.50 -105.61
CA LEU A 42 -14.22 -25.73 -105.08
C LEU A 42 -13.53 -24.40 -104.69
N ARG A 43 -13.70 -23.34 -105.48
CA ARG A 43 -13.19 -22.00 -105.14
C ARG A 43 -13.85 -21.45 -103.88
N SER A 44 -15.17 -21.60 -103.73
CA SER A 44 -15.89 -21.21 -102.51
C SER A 44 -15.37 -21.99 -101.30
N GLN A 45 -15.24 -23.31 -101.41
CA GLN A 45 -14.73 -24.15 -100.33
C GLN A 45 -13.28 -23.81 -99.95
N ILE A 46 -12.41 -23.55 -100.93
CA ILE A 46 -11.04 -23.10 -100.68
C ILE A 46 -11.03 -21.73 -99.98
N SER A 47 -11.90 -20.80 -100.40
CA SER A 47 -12.05 -19.49 -99.76
C SER A 47 -12.55 -19.60 -98.32
N ASP A 48 -13.57 -20.43 -98.07
CA ASP A 48 -14.13 -20.66 -96.74
C ASP A 48 -13.11 -21.34 -95.83
N LEU A 49 -12.37 -22.32 -96.34
CA LEU A 49 -11.29 -22.99 -95.61
C LEU A 49 -10.16 -22.01 -95.29
N PHE A 50 -9.78 -21.14 -96.23
CA PHE A 50 -8.77 -20.10 -95.99
C PHE A 50 -9.23 -19.10 -94.92
N SER A 51 -10.49 -18.68 -94.94
CA SER A 51 -11.08 -17.84 -93.90
C SER A 51 -11.07 -18.53 -92.54
N GLN A 52 -11.45 -19.81 -92.48
CA GLN A 52 -11.41 -20.60 -91.24
C GLN A 52 -9.98 -20.75 -90.70
N VAL A 53 -9.00 -21.08 -91.56
CA VAL A 53 -7.58 -21.17 -91.16
C VAL A 53 -7.09 -19.83 -90.64
N THR A 54 -7.44 -18.72 -91.28
CA THR A 54 -7.07 -17.38 -90.83
C THR A 54 -7.69 -17.05 -89.46
N GLN A 55 -8.97 -17.36 -89.26
CA GLN A 55 -9.65 -17.16 -87.98
C GLN A 55 -9.06 -18.03 -86.86
N LEU A 56 -8.74 -19.30 -87.15
CA LEU A 56 -8.12 -20.20 -86.19
C LEU A 56 -6.69 -19.77 -85.84
N ASN A 57 -5.92 -19.32 -86.83
CA ASN A 57 -4.59 -18.75 -86.58
C ASN A 57 -4.68 -17.50 -85.70
N ASN A 58 -5.63 -16.60 -85.96
CA ASN A 58 -5.82 -15.41 -85.11
C ASN A 58 -6.21 -15.78 -83.67
N LYS A 59 -7.08 -16.78 -83.48
CA LYS A 59 -7.43 -17.31 -82.14
C LYS A 59 -6.24 -17.95 -81.45
N LEU A 60 -5.40 -18.66 -82.22
CA LEU A 60 -4.20 -19.29 -81.71
C LEU A 60 -3.18 -18.24 -81.25
N VAL A 61 -2.94 -17.20 -82.05
CA VAL A 61 -2.08 -16.07 -81.68
C VAL A 61 -2.60 -15.38 -80.42
N GLN A 62 -3.89 -15.07 -80.35
CA GLN A 62 -4.50 -14.48 -79.15
C GLN A 62 -4.37 -15.38 -77.92
N SER A 63 -4.48 -16.70 -78.09
CA SER A 63 -4.27 -17.65 -77.00
C SER A 63 -2.81 -17.65 -76.55
N TYR A 64 -1.84 -17.58 -77.46
CA TYR A 64 -0.43 -17.48 -77.12
C TYR A 64 -0.10 -16.20 -76.36
N ASP A 65 -0.63 -15.06 -76.80
CA ASP A 65 -0.44 -13.78 -76.11
C ASP A 65 -1.02 -13.83 -74.69
N ARG A 66 -2.22 -14.42 -74.54
CA ARG A 66 -2.87 -14.57 -73.23
C ARG A 66 -2.11 -15.51 -72.31
N ILE A 67 -1.61 -16.64 -72.82
CA ILE A 67 -0.79 -17.58 -72.05
C ILE A 67 0.50 -16.88 -71.61
N SER A 68 1.17 -16.17 -72.51
CA SER A 68 2.39 -15.44 -72.19
C SER A 68 2.18 -14.38 -71.11
N GLN A 69 1.04 -13.66 -71.13
CA GLN A 69 0.68 -12.70 -70.08
C GLN A 69 0.46 -13.37 -68.73
N LEU A 70 -0.31 -14.46 -68.69
CA LEU A 70 -0.57 -15.20 -67.45
C LEU A 70 0.71 -15.83 -66.87
N GLU A 71 1.61 -16.31 -67.72
CA GLU A 71 2.90 -16.83 -67.31
C GLU A 71 3.80 -15.72 -66.72
N LEU A 72 3.80 -14.53 -67.32
CA LEU A 72 4.51 -13.37 -66.78
C LEU A 72 3.95 -12.95 -65.42
N GLU A 73 2.63 -12.84 -65.27
CA GLU A 73 1.99 -12.53 -63.99
C GLU A 73 2.30 -13.58 -62.93
N ARG A 74 2.24 -14.86 -63.29
CA ARG A 74 2.59 -15.97 -62.39
C ARG A 74 4.04 -15.88 -61.92
N THR A 75 4.98 -15.64 -62.83
CA THR A 75 6.41 -15.52 -62.47
C THR A 75 6.66 -14.30 -61.60
N GLN A 76 5.99 -13.18 -61.86
CA GLN A 76 6.03 -11.99 -60.99
C GLN A 76 5.45 -12.27 -59.59
N HIS A 77 4.32 -12.96 -59.50
CA HIS A 77 3.73 -13.37 -58.22
C HIS A 77 4.64 -14.31 -57.43
N LEU A 78 5.23 -15.31 -58.09
CA LEU A 78 6.20 -16.21 -57.45
C LEU A 78 7.46 -15.48 -57.02
N ALA A 79 7.97 -14.55 -57.84
CA ALA A 79 9.10 -13.72 -57.47
C ALA A 79 8.76 -12.84 -56.25
N ALA A 80 7.56 -12.25 -56.19
CA ALA A 80 7.13 -11.42 -55.07
C ALA A 80 6.89 -12.20 -53.76
N LEU A 81 6.46 -13.47 -53.86
CA LEU A 81 6.40 -14.39 -52.73
C LEU A 81 7.82 -14.76 -52.25
N ASN A 82 8.73 -15.08 -53.18
CA ASN A 82 10.12 -15.44 -52.86
C ASN A 82 10.92 -14.27 -52.29
N THR A 83 10.67 -13.05 -52.75
CA THR A 83 11.29 -11.84 -52.18
C THR A 83 10.65 -11.42 -50.86
N GLY A 84 9.60 -12.11 -50.42
CA GLY A 84 8.92 -11.88 -49.14
C GLY A 84 8.05 -10.62 -49.12
N LEU A 85 7.79 -10.00 -50.28
CA LEU A 85 6.93 -8.82 -50.39
C LEU A 85 5.45 -9.21 -50.25
N LEU A 86 5.07 -10.36 -50.82
CA LEU A 86 3.74 -10.95 -50.62
C LEU A 86 3.84 -12.04 -49.57
N VAL A 87 2.98 -11.96 -48.55
CA VAL A 87 2.81 -13.00 -47.53
C VAL A 87 1.37 -13.49 -47.61
N GLU A 88 1.18 -14.78 -47.36
CA GLU A 88 -0.16 -15.36 -47.30
C GLU A 88 -0.99 -14.66 -46.22
N LYS A 89 -2.20 -14.23 -46.61
CA LYS A 89 -3.13 -13.55 -45.71
C LYS A 89 -3.38 -14.38 -44.44
N ASP A 90 -3.50 -15.70 -44.60
CA ASP A 90 -3.76 -16.63 -43.50
C ASP A 90 -2.63 -16.60 -42.46
N ASN A 91 -1.37 -16.54 -42.90
CA ASN A 91 -0.21 -16.43 -42.02
C ASN A 91 -0.19 -15.09 -41.26
N VAL A 92 -0.49 -13.98 -41.94
CA VAL A 92 -0.57 -12.66 -41.29
C VAL A 92 -1.68 -12.64 -40.26
N THR A 93 -2.85 -13.20 -40.59
CA THR A 93 -3.97 -13.26 -39.64
C THR A 93 -3.66 -14.15 -38.43
N ALA A 94 -2.99 -15.28 -38.64
CA ALA A 94 -2.59 -16.18 -37.56
C ALA A 94 -1.57 -15.51 -36.60
N GLU A 95 -0.55 -14.84 -37.14
CA GLU A 95 0.43 -14.12 -36.31
C GLU A 95 -0.19 -12.90 -35.61
N LEU A 96 -1.10 -12.18 -36.26
CA LEU A 96 -1.83 -11.09 -35.62
C LEU A 96 -2.67 -11.60 -34.44
N THR A 97 -3.45 -12.66 -34.64
CA THR A 97 -4.25 -13.28 -33.56
C THR A 97 -3.36 -13.74 -32.41
N ARG A 98 -2.21 -14.36 -32.71
CA ARG A 98 -1.24 -14.80 -31.71
C ARG A 98 -0.63 -13.64 -30.92
N LEU A 99 -0.28 -12.55 -31.59
CA LEU A 99 0.23 -11.35 -30.92
C LEU A 99 -0.84 -10.67 -30.08
N MET A 100 -2.08 -10.62 -30.56
CA MET A 100 -3.21 -10.09 -29.79
C MET A 100 -3.45 -10.92 -28.53
N GLU A 101 -3.45 -12.25 -28.64
CA GLU A 101 -3.58 -13.15 -27.48
C GLU A 101 -2.48 -12.89 -26.45
N ARG A 102 -1.21 -12.86 -26.89
CA ARG A 102 -0.08 -12.53 -26.00
C ARG A 102 -0.21 -11.16 -25.35
N ALA A 103 -0.60 -10.14 -26.09
CA ALA A 103 -0.79 -8.79 -25.56
C ALA A 103 -1.94 -8.75 -24.54
N THR A 104 -3.03 -9.48 -24.78
CA THR A 104 -4.15 -9.56 -23.83
C THR A 104 -3.79 -10.33 -22.56
N GLU A 105 -3.05 -11.44 -22.68
CA GLU A 105 -2.54 -12.17 -21.52
C GLU A 105 -1.56 -11.34 -20.70
N GLU A 106 -0.66 -10.61 -21.35
CA GLU A 106 0.30 -9.74 -20.69
C GLU A 106 -0.41 -8.57 -19.98
N ALA A 107 -1.41 -7.97 -20.62
CA ALA A 107 -2.24 -6.94 -20.00
C ALA A 107 -3.02 -7.49 -18.78
N ALA A 108 -3.57 -8.71 -18.87
CA ALA A 108 -4.27 -9.35 -17.77
C ALA A 108 -3.34 -9.66 -16.58
N ARG A 109 -2.16 -10.24 -16.86
CA ARG A 109 -1.13 -10.50 -15.83
C ARG A 109 -0.63 -9.22 -15.19
N ARG A 110 -0.42 -8.18 -15.99
CA ARG A 110 -0.03 -6.86 -15.50
C ARG A 110 -1.11 -6.26 -14.59
N GLY A 111 -2.39 -6.34 -14.98
CA GLY A 111 -3.49 -5.88 -14.14
C GLY A 111 -3.57 -6.60 -12.80
N GLN A 112 -3.33 -7.91 -12.76
CA GLN A 112 -3.25 -8.67 -11.51
C GLN A 112 -2.06 -8.24 -10.64
N ALA A 113 -0.89 -8.03 -11.26
CA ALA A 113 0.29 -7.57 -10.54
C ALA A 113 0.12 -6.15 -9.99
N GLU A 114 -0.50 -5.25 -10.75
CA GLU A 114 -0.82 -3.89 -10.32
C GLU A 114 -1.83 -3.89 -9.15
N SER A 115 -2.88 -4.71 -9.22
CA SER A 115 -3.84 -4.86 -8.11
C SER A 115 -3.19 -5.45 -6.85
N ALA A 116 -2.30 -6.44 -6.99
CA ALA A 116 -1.55 -6.98 -5.87
C ALA A 116 -0.60 -5.93 -5.27
N ARG A 117 0.02 -5.10 -6.12
CA ARG A 117 0.89 -4.00 -5.68
C ARG A 117 0.10 -2.95 -4.90
N GLU A 118 -1.07 -2.55 -5.40
CA GLU A 118 -1.96 -1.59 -4.74
C GLU A 118 -2.40 -2.09 -3.36
N ASN A 119 -2.74 -3.37 -3.24
CA ASN A 119 -3.08 -3.98 -1.94
C ASN A 119 -1.89 -3.93 -0.96
N ILE A 120 -0.68 -4.28 -1.42
CA ILE A 120 0.52 -4.23 -0.58
C ILE A 120 0.85 -2.78 -0.19
N GLU A 121 0.69 -1.83 -1.10
CA GLU A 121 0.92 -0.40 -0.85
C GLU A 121 -0.03 0.11 0.24
N LYS A 122 -1.31 -0.27 0.16
CA LYS A 122 -2.30 0.05 1.19
C LYS A 122 -1.98 -0.59 2.54
N ASP A 123 -1.63 -1.87 2.58
CA ASP A 123 -1.28 -2.56 3.83
C ASP A 123 -0.03 -1.93 4.47
N LEU A 124 0.92 -1.48 3.65
CA LEU A 124 2.13 -0.79 4.10
C LEU A 124 1.79 0.58 4.68
N ASP A 125 0.91 1.34 4.03
CA ASP A 125 0.42 2.62 4.52
C ASP A 125 -0.30 2.46 5.87
N ASP A 126 -1.22 1.50 5.98
CA ASP A 126 -1.97 1.20 7.20
C ASP A 126 -1.03 0.77 8.35
N LEU A 127 -0.04 -0.10 8.05
CA LEU A 127 0.97 -0.50 9.03
C LEU A 127 1.84 0.69 9.44
N SER A 128 2.23 1.55 8.50
CA SER A 128 3.06 2.72 8.79
C SER A 128 2.32 3.70 9.70
N ALA A 129 1.03 3.97 9.43
CA ALA A 129 0.19 4.81 10.27
C ALA A 129 0.10 4.25 11.69
N SER A 130 -0.17 2.94 11.82
CA SER A 130 -0.24 2.27 13.12
C SER A 130 1.09 2.32 13.89
N LEU A 131 2.22 2.11 13.21
CA LEU A 131 3.55 2.15 13.83
C LEU A 131 3.92 3.57 14.28
N PHE A 132 3.59 4.59 13.48
CA PHE A 132 3.78 5.99 13.87
C PHE A 132 2.90 6.37 15.06
N ASP A 133 1.63 5.95 15.08
CA ASP A 133 0.73 6.22 16.21
C ASP A 133 1.19 5.53 17.50
N GLN A 134 1.65 4.28 17.42
CA GLN A 134 2.21 3.56 18.56
C GLN A 134 3.49 4.24 19.07
N ALA A 135 4.39 4.64 18.16
CA ALA A 135 5.61 5.36 18.53
C ALA A 135 5.30 6.71 19.18
N ASN A 136 4.35 7.47 18.63
CA ASN A 136 3.90 8.74 19.20
C ASN A 136 3.31 8.54 20.60
N THR A 137 2.50 7.49 20.80
CA THR A 137 1.91 7.15 22.10
C THR A 137 3.00 6.81 23.12
N MET A 138 3.97 5.97 22.74
CA MET A 138 5.09 5.60 23.61
C MET A 138 5.95 6.81 23.98
N VAL A 139 6.21 7.70 23.03
CA VAL A 139 6.96 8.94 23.28
C VAL A 139 6.17 9.89 24.18
N ALA A 140 4.87 10.03 23.95
CA ALA A 140 4.00 10.85 24.79
C ALA A 140 3.95 10.32 26.23
N GLU A 141 3.83 9.00 26.41
CA GLU A 141 3.89 8.36 27.72
C GLU A 141 5.24 8.61 28.41
N ALA A 142 6.36 8.40 27.72
CA ALA A 142 7.68 8.66 28.28
C ALA A 142 7.87 10.13 28.70
N ARG A 143 7.38 11.08 27.89
CA ARG A 143 7.41 12.51 28.23
C ARG A 143 6.53 12.81 29.44
N PHE A 144 5.35 12.20 29.53
CA PHE A 144 4.46 12.37 30.67
C PHE A 144 5.07 11.80 31.97
N GLN A 145 5.65 10.61 31.91
CA GLN A 145 6.32 9.98 33.05
C GLN A 145 7.52 10.82 33.52
N ARG A 146 8.31 11.33 32.58
CA ARG A 146 9.43 12.23 32.89
C ARG A 146 8.94 13.51 33.57
N ALA A 147 7.93 14.18 33.03
CA ALA A 147 7.35 15.38 33.64
C ALA A 147 6.77 15.09 35.04
N LYS A 148 6.15 13.92 35.24
CA LYS A 148 5.66 13.49 36.55
C LYS A 148 6.79 13.23 37.53
N SER A 149 7.90 12.60 37.09
CA SER A 149 9.07 12.41 37.96
C SER A 149 9.75 13.73 38.30
N GLU A 150 9.88 14.65 37.33
CA GLU A 150 10.47 15.97 37.54
C GLU A 150 9.65 16.77 38.57
N ARG A 151 8.31 16.76 38.48
CA ARG A 151 7.44 17.38 39.49
C ARG A 151 7.60 16.79 40.89
N LYS A 152 7.75 15.47 41.01
CA LYS A 152 7.98 14.83 42.31
C LYS A 152 9.33 15.19 42.91
N VAL A 153 10.35 15.36 42.06
CA VAL A 153 11.67 15.82 42.49
C VAL A 153 11.57 17.25 42.99
N GLU A 154 10.90 18.13 42.25
CA GLU A 154 10.66 19.52 42.65
C GLU A 154 9.92 19.61 44.01
N GLU A 155 8.83 18.86 44.19
CA GLU A 155 8.09 18.79 45.46
C GLU A 155 8.97 18.29 46.62
N ALA A 156 9.80 17.26 46.37
CA ALA A 156 10.72 16.74 47.38
C ALA A 156 11.83 17.74 47.73
N GLU A 157 12.34 18.49 46.75
CA GLU A 157 13.32 19.56 46.96
C GLU A 157 12.72 20.71 47.78
N GLU A 158 11.49 21.13 47.50
CA GLU A 158 10.78 22.14 48.30
C GLU A 158 10.55 21.66 49.74
N ALA A 159 10.13 20.41 49.93
CA ALA A 159 9.93 19.82 51.25
C ALA A 159 11.25 19.73 52.03
N LEU A 160 12.35 19.34 51.36
CA LEU A 160 13.68 19.30 51.96
C LEU A 160 14.14 20.69 52.40
N ARG A 161 13.96 21.70 51.54
CA ARG A 161 14.29 23.09 51.86
C ARG A 161 13.48 23.61 53.05
N GLY A 162 12.17 23.32 53.11
CA GLY A 162 11.34 23.67 54.26
C GLY A 162 11.81 23.00 55.56
N ALA A 163 12.26 21.74 55.49
CA ALA A 163 12.82 21.03 56.64
C ALA A 163 14.19 21.61 57.06
N GLU A 164 15.06 21.97 56.11
CA GLU A 164 16.34 22.63 56.38
C GLU A 164 16.15 23.98 57.08
N ASP A 165 15.18 24.79 56.64
CA ASP A 165 14.83 26.06 57.29
C ASP A 165 14.30 25.84 58.72
N ALA A 166 13.45 24.83 58.93
CA ALA A 166 12.96 24.46 60.25
C ALA A 166 14.08 23.98 61.19
N VAL A 167 14.99 23.14 60.71
CA VAL A 167 16.16 22.68 61.48
C VAL A 167 17.08 23.86 61.81
N SER A 168 17.31 24.78 60.87
CA SER A 168 18.08 26.00 61.09
C SER A 168 17.47 26.86 62.20
N SER A 169 16.14 27.01 62.19
CA SER A 169 15.42 27.74 63.25
C SER A 169 15.52 27.04 64.62
N MET A 170 15.42 25.71 64.66
CA MET A 170 15.54 24.91 65.88
C MET A 170 16.97 24.95 66.44
N GLN A 171 17.99 24.91 65.57
CA GLN A 171 19.39 25.08 65.97
C GLN A 171 19.61 26.43 66.64
N LEU A 172 19.05 27.50 66.07
CA LEU A 172 19.16 28.86 66.63
C LEU A 172 18.47 28.96 68.01
N GLN A 173 17.26 28.42 68.14
CA GLN A 173 16.56 28.35 69.44
C GLN A 173 17.33 27.52 70.48
N MET A 174 17.90 26.37 70.08
CA MET A 174 18.71 25.54 70.97
C MET A 174 20.00 26.24 71.40
N GLN A 175 20.61 27.03 70.52
CA GLN A 175 21.79 27.82 70.85
C GLN A 175 21.44 28.93 71.85
N GLN A 176 20.33 29.64 71.64
CA GLN A 176 19.81 30.62 72.60
C GLN A 176 19.55 29.98 73.97
N LEU A 177 18.83 28.85 74.01
CA LEU A 177 18.55 28.13 75.25
C LEU A 177 19.82 27.60 75.93
N ARG A 178 20.82 27.17 75.15
CA ARG A 178 22.13 26.76 75.69
C ARG A 178 22.86 27.93 76.33
N GLU A 179 22.89 29.09 75.67
CA GLU A 179 23.51 30.30 76.22
C GLU A 179 22.79 30.77 77.49
N GLU A 180 21.46 30.76 77.50
CA GLU A 180 20.66 31.08 78.70
C GLU A 180 20.91 30.08 79.83
N LYS A 181 20.95 28.78 79.52
CA LYS A 181 21.28 27.74 80.50
C LYS A 181 22.68 27.92 81.05
N GLU A 182 23.68 28.20 80.22
CA GLU A 182 25.06 28.44 80.67
C GLU A 182 25.14 29.68 81.57
N ARG A 183 24.44 30.76 81.23
CA ARG A 183 24.32 31.93 82.11
C ARG A 183 23.70 31.55 83.45
N SER A 184 22.60 30.81 83.45
CA SER A 184 21.94 30.33 84.67
C SER A 184 22.85 29.41 85.49
N ASP A 185 23.54 28.45 84.85
CA ASP A 185 24.49 27.56 85.51
C ASP A 185 25.67 28.34 86.11
N ASN A 186 26.18 29.35 85.42
CA ASN A 186 27.22 30.24 85.94
C ASN A 186 26.73 31.06 87.13
N GLU A 187 25.50 31.57 87.09
CA GLU A 187 24.85 32.23 88.23
C GLU A 187 24.63 31.26 89.39
N LEU A 188 24.24 30.01 89.13
CA LEU A 188 24.10 28.96 90.15
C LEU A 188 25.45 28.61 90.78
N VAL A 189 26.54 28.55 90.00
CA VAL A 189 27.89 28.34 90.51
C VAL A 189 28.35 29.54 91.35
N GLN A 190 28.09 30.77 90.89
CA GLN A 190 28.42 31.97 91.67
C GLN A 190 27.62 32.04 92.98
N THR A 191 26.31 31.82 92.93
CA THR A 191 25.44 31.79 94.13
C THR A 191 25.81 30.65 95.07
N ARG A 192 26.21 29.49 94.54
CA ARG A 192 26.80 28.39 95.34
C ARG A 192 28.14 28.76 95.97
N THR A 193 28.92 29.64 95.34
CA THR A 193 30.22 30.08 95.85
C THR A 193 30.08 31.19 96.90
N THR A 194 29.09 32.09 96.76
CA THR A 194 28.76 33.12 97.77
C THR A 194 28.00 32.54 98.97
N MET A 195 27.21 31.48 98.77
CA MET A 195 26.62 30.68 99.84
C MET A 195 27.61 29.61 100.33
N GLY A 196 28.64 30.06 101.05
CA GLY A 196 29.71 29.20 101.57
C GLY A 196 29.19 28.01 102.41
N LYS A 197 29.68 26.80 102.09
CA LYS A 197 29.73 25.56 102.90
C LYS A 197 28.50 25.24 103.79
N GLY A 198 27.30 25.63 103.40
CA GLY A 198 26.07 25.05 103.95
C GLY A 198 25.81 23.69 103.28
N LYS A 199 25.55 22.64 104.07
CA LYS A 199 25.11 21.33 103.57
C LYS A 199 23.87 21.52 102.70
N TRP A 200 24.07 21.54 101.38
CA TRP A 200 23.00 21.35 100.41
C TRP A 200 22.47 19.93 100.58
N VAL A 201 21.32 19.82 101.26
CA VAL A 201 20.54 18.60 101.27
C VAL A 201 19.86 18.52 99.91
N GLU A 202 20.38 17.63 99.08
CA GLU A 202 19.76 17.21 97.82
C GLU A 202 18.43 16.55 98.15
N ARG A 203 17.37 17.35 98.25
CA ARG A 203 16.03 16.80 98.21
C ARG A 203 15.80 16.42 96.76
N ALA A 204 15.98 15.14 96.48
CA ALA A 204 15.57 14.53 95.22
C ALA A 204 14.18 15.08 94.86
N PRO A 205 14.02 15.71 93.67
CA PRO A 205 12.70 15.95 93.18
C PRO A 205 12.08 14.57 92.99
N GLU A 206 11.07 14.27 93.80
CA GLU A 206 10.11 13.21 93.48
C GLU A 206 9.63 13.53 92.08
N LEU A 207 10.18 12.82 91.09
CA LEU A 207 9.60 12.75 89.77
C LEU A 207 8.13 12.37 90.02
N PRO A 208 7.16 13.19 89.61
CA PRO A 208 5.86 12.61 89.36
C PRO A 208 6.17 11.53 88.33
N THR A 209 5.99 10.27 88.70
CA THR A 209 5.79 9.23 87.70
C THR A 209 4.51 9.62 86.98
N THR A 210 4.60 10.55 86.03
CA THR A 210 3.78 10.53 84.86
C THR A 210 4.16 9.23 84.19
N GLN A 211 3.50 8.16 84.64
CA GLN A 211 3.25 7.03 83.76
C GLN A 211 2.73 7.69 82.50
N ILE A 212 3.56 7.70 81.46
CA ILE A 212 3.11 7.97 80.12
C ILE A 212 2.10 6.86 79.88
N ARG A 213 0.84 7.13 80.22
CA ARG A 213 -0.26 6.35 79.72
C ARG A 213 -0.19 6.64 78.24
N LEU A 214 0.39 5.71 77.49
CA LEU A 214 0.13 5.58 76.07
C LEU A 214 -1.36 5.89 75.92
N LEU A 215 -1.70 6.93 75.14
CA LEU A 215 -3.06 7.34 74.88
C LEU A 215 -3.75 6.24 74.08
N SER A 216 -4.02 5.10 74.73
CA SER A 216 -4.73 3.94 74.20
C SER A 216 -6.25 4.17 74.15
N LEU A 217 -6.67 5.44 74.24
CA LEU A 217 -8.05 5.89 74.13
C LEU A 217 -8.42 6.24 72.68
N HIS A 218 -7.49 6.12 71.73
CA HIS A 218 -7.80 6.31 70.32
C HIS A 218 -8.66 5.13 69.83
N LEU A 219 -9.78 5.45 69.17
CA LEU A 219 -10.77 4.46 68.74
C LEU A 219 -10.17 3.35 67.85
N PRO A 220 -9.31 3.65 66.86
CA PRO A 220 -8.53 2.64 66.12
C PRO A 220 -7.69 1.70 66.98
N TYR A 221 -7.08 2.19 68.06
CA TYR A 221 -6.28 1.35 68.95
C TYR A 221 -7.16 0.42 69.80
N GLN A 222 -8.33 0.90 70.23
CA GLN A 222 -9.31 0.06 70.91
C GLN A 222 -9.88 -1.03 70.00
N GLU A 223 -10.18 -0.70 68.75
CA GLU A 223 -10.62 -1.66 67.72
C GLU A 223 -9.53 -2.70 67.42
N PHE A 224 -8.26 -2.28 67.35
CA PHE A 224 -7.12 -3.18 67.22
C PHE A 224 -7.04 -4.18 68.38
N LEU A 225 -7.18 -3.71 69.63
CA LEU A 225 -7.15 -4.59 70.79
C LEU A 225 -8.30 -5.60 70.77
N LEU A 226 -9.51 -5.18 70.37
CA LEU A 226 -10.67 -6.08 70.19
C LEU A 226 -10.43 -7.11 69.08
N PHE A 227 -9.84 -6.69 67.96
CA PHE A 227 -9.46 -7.59 66.87
C PHE A 227 -8.44 -8.65 67.33
N VAL A 228 -7.39 -8.24 68.04
CA VAL A 228 -6.39 -9.18 68.57
C VAL A 228 -7.00 -10.12 69.61
N ALA A 229 -7.91 -9.64 70.46
CA ALA A 229 -8.64 -10.49 71.39
C ALA A 229 -9.48 -11.55 70.66
N HIS A 230 -10.17 -11.16 69.58
CA HIS A 230 -10.93 -12.09 68.73
C HIS A 230 -10.04 -13.16 68.10
N LEU A 231 -8.89 -12.79 67.52
CA LEU A 231 -7.93 -13.77 66.97
C LEU A 231 -7.39 -14.73 68.03
N ARG A 232 -7.15 -14.25 69.25
CA ARG A 232 -6.72 -15.10 70.37
C ARG A 232 -7.81 -16.10 70.78
N THR A 233 -9.09 -15.75 70.67
CA THR A 233 -10.22 -16.69 70.92
C THR A 233 -10.42 -17.72 69.83
N LEU A 234 -10.04 -17.41 68.57
CA LEU A 234 -10.14 -18.34 67.43
C LEU A 234 -8.97 -19.33 67.38
N ARG A 235 -7.77 -18.94 67.83
CA ARG A 235 -6.57 -19.80 67.81
C ARG A 235 -6.74 -21.18 68.49
N PRO A 236 -7.40 -21.34 69.66
CA PRO A 236 -7.57 -22.64 70.28
C PRO A 236 -8.67 -23.52 69.65
N SER A 237 -9.56 -22.97 68.80
CA SER A 237 -10.70 -23.71 68.26
C SER A 237 -10.48 -24.29 66.86
N THR A 238 -9.50 -23.79 66.08
CA THR A 238 -9.27 -24.26 64.71
C THR A 238 -7.76 -24.44 64.42
N GLN A 239 -7.36 -25.61 63.90
CA GLN A 239 -6.00 -25.81 63.39
C GLN A 239 -5.77 -25.14 62.01
N GLN A 240 -6.86 -24.77 61.32
CA GLN A 240 -6.82 -24.07 60.04
C GLN A 240 -6.90 -22.55 60.24
N PRO A 241 -6.20 -21.75 59.42
CA PRO A 241 -6.27 -20.29 59.48
C PRO A 241 -7.70 -19.82 59.14
N PRO A 242 -8.27 -18.85 59.88
CA PRO A 242 -9.60 -18.33 59.61
C PRO A 242 -9.66 -17.70 58.20
N ALA A 243 -10.75 -17.97 57.48
CA ALA A 243 -10.96 -17.42 56.13
C ALA A 243 -11.04 -15.88 56.17
N MET A 244 -10.33 -15.22 55.27
CA MET A 244 -10.22 -13.75 55.26
C MET A 244 -11.56 -13.03 55.09
N SER A 245 -12.52 -13.65 54.41
CA SER A 245 -13.90 -13.14 54.29
C SER A 245 -14.58 -12.89 55.64
N THR A 246 -14.17 -13.60 56.70
CA THR A 246 -14.68 -13.42 58.06
C THR A 246 -13.97 -12.31 58.84
N LEU A 247 -12.75 -11.94 58.42
CA LEU A 247 -11.92 -10.95 59.10
C LEU A 247 -12.07 -9.54 58.53
N LEU A 248 -12.26 -9.42 57.21
CA LEU A 248 -12.48 -8.13 56.52
C LEU A 248 -13.62 -7.26 57.08
N PRO A 249 -14.79 -7.79 57.49
CA PRO A 249 -15.87 -6.96 58.03
C PRO A 249 -15.64 -6.48 59.47
N LEU A 250 -14.55 -6.89 60.14
CA LEU A 250 -14.27 -6.46 61.51
C LEU A 250 -13.91 -4.96 61.53
N PRO A 251 -14.31 -4.22 62.58
CA PRO A 251 -14.28 -2.76 62.60
C PRO A 251 -12.89 -2.18 62.33
N PHE A 252 -11.85 -2.82 62.87
CA PHE A 252 -10.46 -2.42 62.66
C PHE A 252 -10.02 -2.54 61.19
N LEU A 253 -10.29 -3.68 60.55
CA LEU A 253 -9.88 -3.94 59.16
C LEU A 253 -10.75 -3.19 58.16
N ALA A 254 -12.05 -3.06 58.44
CA ALA A 254 -12.97 -2.24 57.64
C ALA A 254 -12.54 -0.77 57.62
N ARG A 255 -12.12 -0.24 58.79
CA ARG A 255 -11.60 1.12 58.88
C ARG A 255 -10.31 1.31 58.10
N ILE A 256 -9.35 0.38 58.20
CA ILE A 256 -8.11 0.41 57.40
C ILE A 256 -8.45 0.43 55.90
N LEU A 257 -9.40 -0.42 55.46
CA LEU A 257 -9.80 -0.49 54.06
C LEU A 257 -10.48 0.79 53.57
N SER A 258 -11.24 1.48 54.42
CA SER A 258 -11.97 2.69 54.06
C SER A 258 -11.17 3.99 54.20
N GLU A 259 -10.33 4.10 55.23
CA GLU A 259 -9.63 5.35 55.59
C GLU A 259 -8.20 5.40 55.01
N ASP A 260 -7.55 4.25 54.78
CA ASP A 260 -6.11 4.16 54.53
C ASP A 260 -5.80 3.44 53.21
N SER A 261 -6.48 3.83 52.13
CA SER A 261 -6.33 3.24 50.80
C SER A 261 -5.03 3.66 50.08
N ASP A 262 -3.88 3.30 50.68
CA ASP A 262 -2.60 3.23 49.98
C ASP A 262 -2.65 2.03 49.01
N PRO A 263 -2.38 2.20 47.69
CA PRO A 263 -2.53 1.15 46.67
C PRO A 263 -1.66 -0.11 46.90
N THR A 264 -0.77 -0.10 47.90
CA THR A 264 0.13 -1.21 48.21
C THR A 264 -0.44 -2.25 49.18
N VAL A 265 -1.52 -1.96 49.92
CA VAL A 265 -2.12 -2.86 50.93
C VAL A 265 -3.58 -3.18 50.57
N ARG A 266 -3.84 -3.51 49.31
CA ARG A 266 -5.16 -4.02 48.89
C ARG A 266 -5.28 -5.51 49.21
N LEU A 267 -5.65 -5.80 50.46
CA LEU A 267 -5.91 -7.16 50.96
C LEU A 267 -6.99 -7.90 50.15
N ASP A 268 -7.88 -7.15 49.48
CA ASP A 268 -8.96 -7.69 48.63
C ASP A 268 -8.46 -8.30 47.31
N PHE A 269 -7.24 -7.96 46.87
CA PHE A 269 -6.66 -8.40 45.60
C PHE A 269 -5.52 -9.43 45.77
N ALA A 270 -5.23 -9.89 46.99
CA ALA A 270 -4.16 -10.83 47.23
C ALA A 270 -4.51 -12.22 46.64
N PRO A 271 -3.76 -12.72 45.62
CA PRO A 271 -4.13 -13.91 44.86
C PRO A 271 -3.99 -15.24 45.64
N SER A 272 -3.52 -15.22 46.88
CA SER A 272 -3.34 -16.40 47.73
C SER A 272 -4.44 -16.61 48.77
N LEU A 273 -5.57 -15.88 48.65
CA LEU A 273 -6.63 -15.84 49.67
C LEU A 273 -8.05 -16.18 49.18
N ASN A 274 -8.17 -16.72 47.96
CA ASN A 274 -9.36 -17.43 47.48
C ASN A 274 -9.08 -18.94 47.41
#